data_AF-A0A846ZYR1-F1
#
_entry.id   AF-A0A846ZYR1-F1
#
_cell.length_a   1.000
_cell.length_b   1.000
_cell.length_c   1.000
_cell.angle_alpha   90.00
_cell.angle_beta   90.00
_cell.angle_gamma   90.00
#
_symmetry.space_group_name_H-M   'P 1'
#
loop_
_entity.id
_entity.type
_entity.pdbx_description
1 polymer ?
#
loop_
_entity_poly.entity_id
_entity_poly.type
_entity_poly.pdbx_seq_one_letter_code
_entity_poly.pdbx_strand_id
1 'polypeptide(L)' 'SIPKRRIMEVLEKIRAVEVTAPIKAEDVIIANVIGTTVDVIASRDMPAKE' A
#
# COMPACT_ATOMS: atom_id res chain seq x y z
N SER A 1 -5.61 1.80 -13.34
CA SER A 1 -7.00 2.18 -13.01
C SER A 1 -7.67 1.02 -12.30
N ILE A 2 -8.19 1.22 -11.09
CA ILE A 2 -8.88 0.17 -10.31
C ILE A 2 -10.40 0.39 -10.44
N PRO A 3 -11.18 -0.63 -10.86
CA PRO A 3 -12.64 -0.52 -10.90
C PRO A 3 -13.24 -0.29 -9.51
N LYS A 4 -14.23 0.61 -9.37
CA LYS A 4 -14.85 0.94 -8.07
C LYS A 4 -15.33 -0.28 -7.27
N ARG A 5 -15.87 -1.29 -7.96
CA ARG A 5 -16.33 -2.55 -7.33
C ARG A 5 -15.23 -3.34 -6.62
N ARG A 6 -13.96 -3.12 -6.97
CA ARG A 6 -12.79 -3.83 -6.40
C ARG A 6 -12.06 -3.02 -5.32
N ILE A 7 -12.52 -1.80 -5.02
CA ILE A 7 -11.87 -0.95 -4.00
C ILE A 7 -11.87 -1.65 -2.63
N MET A 8 -12.96 -2.34 -2.27
CA MET A 8 -13.05 -3.05 -0.98
C MET A 8 -11.97 -4.13 -0.87
N GLU A 9 -11.72 -4.88 -1.95
CA GLU A 9 -10.68 -5.93 -2.03
C GLU A 9 -9.27 -5.34 -1.85
N VAL A 10 -9.02 -4.14 -2.42
CA VAL A 10 -7.76 -3.40 -2.21
C VAL A 10 -7.61 -2.99 -0.76
N LEU A 11 -8.66 -2.42 -0.17
CA LEU A 11 -8.65 -1.94 1.22
C LEU A 11 -8.43 -3.07 2.21
N GLU A 12 -9.07 -4.22 2.01
CA GLU A 12 -8.84 -5.42 2.83
C GLU A 12 -7.38 -5.86 2.77
N LYS A 13 -6.78 -5.86 1.57
CA LYS A 13 -5.38 -6.24 1.39
C LYS A 13 -4.42 -5.25 2.04
N ILE A 14 -4.67 -3.95 1.92
CA ILE A 14 -3.88 -2.92 2.61
C ILE A 14 -3.97 -3.09 4.13
N ARG A 15 -5.16 -3.41 4.65
CA ARG A 15 -5.40 -3.54 6.10
C ARG A 15 -4.71 -4.77 6.71
N ALA A 16 -4.42 -5.79 5.89
CA ALA A 16 -3.69 -6.98 6.30
C ALA A 16 -2.16 -6.83 6.22
N VAL A 17 -1.64 -5.73 5.65
CA VAL A 17 -0.21 -5.49 5.51
C VAL A 17 0.29 -4.65 6.67
N GLU A 18 1.29 -5.17 7.38
CA GLU A 18 2.08 -4.41 8.34
C GLU A 18 3.42 -4.07 7.72
N VAL A 19 3.82 -2.80 7.84
CA VAL A 19 5.13 -2.31 7.39
C VAL A 19 5.99 -1.97 8.60
N THR A 20 7.27 -2.28 8.50
CA THR A 20 8.25 -1.89 9.51
C THR A 20 8.81 -0.52 9.12
N ALA A 21 8.76 0.43 10.04
CA ALA A 21 9.42 1.73 9.85
C ALA A 21 10.95 1.55 9.97
N PRO A 22 11.78 2.36 9.27
CA PRO A 22 11.42 3.57 8.54
C PRO A 22 10.94 3.30 7.11
N ILE A 23 9.97 4.09 6.66
CA ILE A 23 9.43 4.09 5.29
C ILE A 23 9.43 5.52 4.75
N LYS A 24 9.74 5.68 3.46
CA LYS A 24 9.77 6.99 2.80
C LYS A 24 8.50 7.20 1.97
N ALA A 25 8.16 8.46 1.71
CA ALA A 25 7.18 8.77 0.69
C ALA A 25 7.61 8.16 -0.67
N GLU A 26 6.64 7.72 -1.47
CA GLU A 26 6.84 7.05 -2.78
C GLU A 26 7.35 5.61 -2.71
N ASP A 27 7.67 5.08 -1.53
CA ASP A 27 8.09 3.70 -1.38
C ASP A 27 6.95 2.71 -1.66
N VAL A 28 7.24 1.63 -2.37
CA VAL A 28 6.24 0.66 -2.81
C VAL A 28 5.97 -0.34 -1.69
N ILE A 29 4.80 -0.24 -1.07
CA ILE A 29 4.35 -1.15 0.00
C ILE A 29 3.77 -2.45 -0.57
N ILE A 30 2.95 -2.34 -1.62
CA ILE A 30 2.34 -3.51 -2.27
C ILE A 30 2.47 -3.35 -3.78
N ALA A 31 3.33 -4.16 -4.40
CA ALA A 31 3.42 -4.24 -5.85
C ALA A 31 2.23 -5.01 -6.44
N ASN A 32 1.72 -4.57 -7.58
CA ASN A 32 0.64 -5.21 -8.34
C ASN A 32 -0.58 -5.61 -7.48
N VAL A 33 -1.15 -4.62 -6.77
CA VAL A 33 -2.23 -4.87 -5.82
C VAL A 33 -3.39 -5.58 -6.50
N ILE A 34 -3.94 -6.62 -5.85
CA ILE A 34 -5.06 -7.45 -6.35
C ILE A 34 -4.88 -7.97 -7.80
N GLY A 35 -3.63 -8.24 -8.21
CA GLY A 35 -3.31 -8.74 -9.56
C GLY A 35 -3.55 -7.69 -10.66
N THR A 36 -3.52 -6.41 -10.29
CA THR A 36 -3.57 -5.28 -11.23
C THR A 36 -2.17 -4.77 -11.54
N THR A 37 -2.03 -3.91 -12.54
CA THR A 37 -0.77 -3.22 -12.87
C THR A 37 -0.57 -1.95 -12.04
N VAL A 38 -1.13 -1.89 -10.83
CA VAL A 38 -1.13 -0.71 -9.96
C VAL A 38 -0.45 -1.07 -8.66
N ASP A 39 0.45 -0.20 -8.23
CA ASP A 39 1.17 -0.34 -6.97
C ASP A 39 0.54 0.53 -5.87
N VAL A 40 0.67 0.07 -4.63
CA VAL A 40 0.34 0.86 -3.43
C VAL A 40 1.64 1.42 -2.88
N ILE A 41 1.74 2.74 -2.83
CA ILE A 41 2.89 3.46 -2.29
C ILE A 41 2.58 4.10 -0.93
N ALA A 42 3.64 4.33 -0.16
CA ALA A 42 3.58 5.18 1.02
C ALA A 42 3.32 6.64 0.61
N SER A 43 2.26 7.24 1.17
CA SER A 43 1.91 8.64 0.88
C SER A 43 2.73 9.66 1.65
N ARG A 44 3.44 9.23 2.70
CA ARG A 44 4.28 10.08 3.55
C ARG A 44 5.42 9.29 4.16
N ASP A 45 6.47 9.99 4.54
CA ASP A 45 7.54 9.44 5.36
C ASP A 45 7.04 9.07 6.75
N MET A 46 7.53 7.94 7.27
CA MET A 46 7.29 7.51 8.63
C MET A 46 8.62 7.02 9.22
N PRO A 47 9.19 7.77 10.19
CA PRO A 47 10.43 7.39 10.85
C PRO A 47 10.23 6.16 11.74
N ALA A 48 11.30 5.42 11.99
CA ALA A 48 11.30 4.34 12.98
C ALA A 48 10.90 4.89 14.35
N LYS A 49 10.10 4.12 15.10
CA LYS A 49 9.90 4.40 16.53
C LYS A 49 11.21 4.10 17.26
N GLU A 50 11.71 5.09 17.99
CA GLU A 50 12.75 4.93 19.01
C GLU A 50 12.26 4.05 20.17
#